data_AF-A0A2N6BUW4-F1
#
_entry.id   AF-A0A2N6BUW4-F1
#
_cell.length_a   1.000
_cell.length_b   1.000
_cell.length_c   1.000
_cell.angle_alpha   90.00
_cell.angle_beta   90.00
_cell.angle_gamma   90.00
#
_symmetry.space_group_name_H-M   'P 1'
#
loop_
_entity.id
_entity.type
_entity.pdbx_description
1 polymer ?
#
loop_
_entity_poly.entity_id
_entity_poly.type
_entity_poly.pdbx_seq_one_letter_code
_entity_poly.pdbx_strand_id
1 'polypeptide(L)'
;MNTENIYQVAINSLSVHIAILDEHGIILETNRAWQEFGRANGLQGRADSVGVNYLDICDRADQDAMGECVMIARGIRAVIAGNMEEFFIDYPCHAPHEERWYALRVVRFQEPGRNKVILSHENITPLLKSRQQLQKKEQEIRDKARDLEEANIALKVLLERRDQDKQRLEENVLANVRELILPYMERLMESRLPPQERTYVAIVKDRLAEIVSPFLNRLAALHTILTPQEIQVATMVREGRTSQEIADALLITASGVAFHRKQIRKKLGLTGTKSNLRSFLLSLV
;
A
#
# COMPACT_ATOMS: atom_id res chain seq x y z
N MET A 1 23.66 -23.27 44.07
CA MET A 1 23.74 -21.79 44.04
C MET A 1 22.91 -21.27 45.19
N ASN A 2 23.50 -20.47 46.10
CA ASN A 2 22.76 -19.87 47.21
C ASN A 2 21.67 -18.93 46.65
N THR A 3 20.51 -18.86 47.28
CA THR A 3 19.37 -18.02 46.83
C THR A 3 19.72 -16.52 46.81
N GLU A 4 20.69 -16.08 47.60
CA GLU A 4 21.25 -14.72 47.51
C GLU A 4 21.98 -14.45 46.18
N ASN A 5 22.52 -15.50 45.54
CA ASN A 5 23.24 -15.38 44.27
C ASN A 5 22.26 -15.20 43.08
N ILE A 6 21.11 -15.89 43.09
CA ILE A 6 20.16 -15.81 41.98
C ILE A 6 19.46 -14.45 41.90
N TYR A 7 19.15 -13.83 43.04
CA TYR A 7 18.57 -12.48 43.11
C TYR A 7 19.49 -11.44 42.45
N GLN A 8 20.76 -11.42 42.85
CA GLN A 8 21.73 -10.46 42.33
C GLN A 8 21.95 -10.65 40.82
N VAL A 9 22.05 -11.91 40.37
CA VAL A 9 22.18 -12.26 38.95
C VAL A 9 20.96 -11.79 38.16
N ALA A 10 19.75 -11.96 38.70
CA ALA A 10 18.51 -11.54 38.04
C ALA A 10 18.46 -10.02 37.83
N ILE A 11 18.63 -9.22 38.90
CA ILE A 11 18.54 -7.76 38.78
C ILE A 11 19.68 -7.15 37.94
N ASN A 12 20.88 -7.75 37.97
CA ASN A 12 22.03 -7.30 37.16
C ASN A 12 21.95 -7.70 35.69
N SER A 13 21.07 -8.65 35.34
CA SER A 13 20.81 -9.04 33.95
C SER A 13 19.78 -8.14 33.27
N LEU A 14 19.07 -7.29 34.02
CA LEU A 14 18.11 -6.34 33.48
C LEU A 14 18.81 -5.09 32.96
N SER A 15 18.36 -4.59 31.80
CA SER A 15 18.82 -3.32 31.21
C SER A 15 18.18 -2.07 31.83
N VAL A 16 17.16 -2.27 32.67
CA VAL A 16 16.46 -1.21 33.41
C VAL A 16 17.32 -0.79 34.60
N HIS A 17 17.39 0.50 34.90
CA HIS A 17 18.14 0.98 36.06
C HIS A 17 17.30 0.73 37.32
N ILE A 18 17.82 -0.07 38.25
CA ILE A 18 17.10 -0.45 39.47
C ILE A 18 17.83 0.07 40.70
N ALA A 19 17.07 0.65 41.65
CA ALA A 19 17.53 1.01 42.98
C ALA A 19 16.54 0.54 44.04
N ILE A 20 17.03 0.05 45.17
CA ILE A 20 16.22 -0.29 46.34
C ILE A 20 16.45 0.77 47.41
N LEU A 21 15.37 1.34 47.94
CA LEU A 21 15.44 2.32 49.03
C LEU A 21 14.89 1.75 50.33
N ASP A 22 15.40 2.26 51.45
CA ASP A 22 14.81 2.08 52.77
C ASP A 22 13.62 3.03 53.02
N GLU A 23 13.08 2.99 54.24
CA GLU A 23 11.96 3.82 54.68
C GLU A 23 12.25 5.33 54.70
N HIS A 24 13.52 5.72 54.65
CA HIS A 24 13.98 7.10 54.66
C HIS A 24 14.36 7.61 53.26
N GLY A 25 14.31 6.73 52.24
CA GLY A 25 14.70 7.05 50.87
C GLY A 25 16.19 6.88 50.58
N ILE A 26 16.94 6.23 51.47
CA ILE A 26 18.37 5.95 51.28
C ILE A 26 18.53 4.73 50.38
N ILE A 27 19.39 4.86 49.36
CA ILE A 27 19.72 3.77 48.43
C ILE A 27 20.48 2.67 49.19
N LEU A 28 19.86 1.50 49.30
CA LEU A 28 20.43 0.28 49.87
C LEU A 28 21.24 -0.51 48.85
N GLU A 29 20.72 -0.61 47.62
CA GLU A 29 21.30 -1.42 46.55
C GLU A 29 20.93 -0.87 45.18
N THR A 30 21.81 -1.05 44.19
CA THR A 30 21.56 -0.73 42.79
C THR A 30 22.06 -1.82 41.87
N ASN A 31 21.39 -2.02 40.74
CA ASN A 31 21.84 -3.00 39.76
C ASN A 31 22.98 -2.48 38.88
N ARG A 32 23.58 -3.39 38.10
CA ARG A 32 24.65 -3.09 37.15
C ARG A 32 24.27 -1.97 36.17
N ALA A 33 23.05 -1.98 35.63
CA ALA A 33 22.62 -0.98 34.66
C ALA A 33 22.59 0.44 35.26
N TRP A 34 22.10 0.58 36.50
CA TRP A 34 22.16 1.86 37.23
C TRP A 34 23.59 2.36 37.40
N GLN A 35 24.51 1.48 37.79
CA GLN A 35 25.91 1.82 38.01
C GLN A 35 26.60 2.26 36.71
N GLU A 36 26.33 1.57 35.60
CA GLU A 36 26.85 1.93 34.28
C GLU A 36 26.30 3.29 33.83
N PHE A 37 25.01 3.54 34.02
CA PHE A 37 24.40 4.84 33.74
C PHE A 37 25.03 5.96 34.58
N GLY A 38 25.27 5.71 35.87
CA GLY A 38 25.91 6.69 36.75
C GLY A 38 27.33 7.06 36.31
N ARG A 39 28.13 6.06 35.90
CA ARG A 39 29.47 6.27 35.36
C ARG A 39 29.45 7.05 34.04
N ALA A 40 28.53 6.71 33.14
CA ALA A 40 28.42 7.36 31.83
C ALA A 40 28.01 8.84 31.93
N ASN A 41 27.27 9.23 32.96
CA ASN A 41 26.84 10.62 33.19
C ASN A 41 27.74 11.38 34.19
N GLY A 42 28.89 10.82 34.58
CA GLY A 42 29.91 11.53 35.34
C GLY A 42 29.56 11.81 36.81
N LEU A 43 28.74 10.97 37.45
CA LEU A 43 28.42 11.10 38.88
C LEU A 43 29.70 11.17 39.73
N GLN A 44 29.87 12.26 40.46
CA GLN A 44 30.96 12.44 41.42
C GLN A 44 30.62 11.68 42.71
N GLY A 45 31.26 10.53 42.94
CA GLY A 45 31.04 9.68 44.11
C GLY A 45 31.17 8.19 43.82
N ARG A 46 30.53 7.34 44.65
CA ARG A 46 30.40 5.92 44.33
C ARG A 46 29.38 5.74 43.19
N ALA A 47 29.78 5.03 42.14
CA ALA A 47 28.92 4.75 40.99
C ALA A 47 27.62 4.00 41.34
N ASP A 48 27.59 3.30 42.48
CA ASP A 48 26.40 2.59 42.99
C ASP A 48 25.42 3.48 43.75
N SER A 49 25.82 4.72 44.10
CA SER A 49 25.03 5.67 44.91
C SER A 49 24.53 5.10 46.24
N VAL A 50 25.09 3.99 46.72
CA VAL A 50 24.64 3.33 47.96
C VAL A 50 24.95 4.23 49.15
N GLY A 51 23.95 4.41 50.03
CA GLY A 51 24.00 5.32 51.18
C GLY A 51 23.60 6.76 50.87
N VAL A 52 23.33 7.10 49.60
CA VAL A 52 22.82 8.41 49.21
C VAL A 52 21.30 8.44 49.37
N ASN A 53 20.75 9.55 49.87
CA ASN A 53 19.32 9.75 49.95
C ASN A 53 18.77 10.22 48.59
N TYR A 54 17.99 9.35 47.93
CA TYR A 54 17.38 9.62 46.63
C TYR A 54 16.33 10.72 46.72
N LEU A 55 15.54 10.74 47.80
CA LEU A 55 14.49 11.74 48.02
C LEU A 55 15.08 13.13 48.21
N ASP A 56 16.21 13.25 48.91
CA ASP A 56 16.92 14.53 49.08
C ASP A 56 17.43 15.09 47.75
N ILE A 57 17.86 14.22 46.83
CA ILE A 57 18.28 14.64 45.49
C ILE A 57 17.06 15.18 44.72
N CYS A 58 15.95 14.45 44.74
CA CYS A 58 14.72 14.88 44.07
C CYS A 58 14.17 16.19 44.64
N ASP A 59 14.16 16.36 45.97
CA ASP A 59 13.67 17.58 46.61
C ASP A 59 14.56 18.80 46.33
N ARG A 60 15.86 18.60 46.04
CA ARG A 60 16.81 19.69 45.73
C ARG A 60 16.85 20.04 44.24
N ALA A 61 16.41 19.14 43.37
CA ALA A 61 16.52 19.29 41.93
C ALA A 61 15.52 20.31 41.34
N ASP A 62 14.37 20.49 41.98
CA ASP A 62 13.32 21.41 41.52
C ASP A 62 13.04 22.53 42.53
N GLN A 63 12.92 23.76 42.04
CA GLN A 63 12.42 24.91 42.82
C GLN A 63 10.90 25.08 42.71
N ASP A 64 10.27 24.37 41.77
CA ASP A 64 8.82 24.38 41.55
C ASP A 64 8.16 23.25 42.35
N ALA A 65 7.13 23.59 43.15
CA ALA A 65 6.35 22.61 43.91
C ALA A 65 5.55 21.63 43.03
N MET A 66 5.38 21.95 41.74
CA MET A 66 4.77 21.07 40.72
C MET A 66 5.80 20.45 39.75
N GLY A 67 7.10 20.61 40.01
CA GLY A 67 8.16 20.00 39.21
C GLY A 67 8.14 18.47 39.26
N GLU A 68 8.65 17.83 38.21
CA GLU A 68 8.64 16.38 38.07
C GLU A 68 9.38 15.68 39.22
N CYS A 69 10.48 16.26 39.71
CA CYS A 69 11.26 15.67 40.80
C CYS A 69 10.46 15.66 42.11
N VAL A 70 9.67 16.71 42.37
CA VAL A 70 8.79 16.80 43.56
C VAL A 70 7.66 15.77 43.48
N MET A 71 7.07 15.59 42.30
CA MET A 71 6.03 14.58 42.07
C MET A 71 6.58 13.16 42.26
N ILE A 72 7.77 12.87 41.75
CA ILE A 72 8.48 11.60 41.94
C ILE A 72 8.72 11.36 43.43
N ALA A 73 9.28 12.33 44.16
CA ALA A 73 9.55 12.20 45.60
C ALA A 73 8.27 11.96 46.40
N ARG A 74 7.18 12.66 46.07
CA ARG A 74 5.86 12.46 46.70
C ARG A 74 5.31 11.05 46.42
N GLY A 75 5.41 10.57 45.18
CA GLY A 75 4.97 9.22 44.80
C GLY A 75 5.73 8.14 45.57
N ILE A 76 7.06 8.25 45.63
CA ILE A 76 7.91 7.31 46.38
C ILE A 76 7.51 7.30 47.87
N ARG A 77 7.37 8.47 48.50
CA ARG A 77 6.93 8.59 49.90
C ARG A 77 5.58 7.93 50.14
N ALA A 78 4.63 8.08 49.21
CA ALA A 78 3.31 7.44 49.33
C ALA A 78 3.39 5.91 49.28
N VAL A 79 4.28 5.34 48.45
CA VAL A 79 4.50 3.90 48.37
C VAL A 79 5.20 3.38 49.64
N ILE A 80 6.23 4.09 50.13
CA ILE A 80 6.92 3.77 51.38
C ILE A 80 5.95 3.79 52.57
N ALA A 81 5.12 4.84 52.66
CA ALA A 81 4.20 5.06 53.78
C ALA A 81 3.05 4.04 53.85
N GLY A 82 2.88 3.20 52.83
CA GLY A 82 1.80 2.23 52.82
C GLY A 82 0.58 2.64 52.00
N ASN A 83 0.48 3.92 51.63
CA ASN A 83 -0.73 4.54 51.06
C ASN A 83 -0.97 4.16 49.59
N MET A 84 0.06 3.65 48.91
CA MET A 84 0.02 3.22 47.52
C MET A 84 0.81 1.92 47.36
N GLU A 85 0.31 0.99 46.53
CA GLU A 85 1.03 -0.25 46.23
C GLU A 85 2.11 -0.04 45.17
N GLU A 86 1.80 0.80 44.18
CA GLU A 86 2.64 1.10 43.05
C GLU A 86 2.45 2.55 42.58
N PHE A 87 3.56 3.23 42.31
CA PHE A 87 3.58 4.54 41.66
C PHE A 87 4.27 4.43 40.30
N PHE A 88 3.68 5.06 39.28
CA PHE A 88 4.19 5.04 37.91
C PHE A 88 4.05 6.41 37.27
N ILE A 89 5.12 6.87 36.60
CA ILE A 89 5.13 8.14 35.85
C ILE A 89 6.11 8.07 34.69
N ASP A 90 5.71 8.60 33.54
CA ASP A 90 6.60 8.92 32.43
C ASP A 90 7.05 10.37 32.57
N TYR A 91 8.35 10.63 32.54
CA TYR A 91 8.89 11.98 32.76
C TYR A 91 10.05 12.31 31.81
N PRO A 92 10.18 13.58 31.40
CA PRO A 92 11.34 14.04 30.65
C PRO A 92 12.57 14.13 31.56
N CYS A 93 13.70 13.62 31.09
CA CYS A 93 15.01 13.79 31.73
C CYS A 93 15.99 14.29 30.67
N HIS A 94 15.77 15.52 30.20
CA HIS A 94 16.53 16.09 29.10
C HIS A 94 17.95 16.45 29.55
N ALA A 95 18.94 16.00 28.77
CA ALA A 95 20.26 16.60 28.82
C ALA A 95 20.27 17.86 27.92
N PRO A 96 21.20 18.81 28.10
CA PRO A 96 21.25 20.05 27.31
C PRO A 96 21.20 19.86 25.78
N HIS A 97 21.60 18.68 25.29
CA HIS A 97 21.65 18.33 23.88
C HIS A 97 20.90 17.03 23.53
N GLU A 98 20.15 16.45 24.46
CA GLU A 98 19.47 15.18 24.22
C GLU A 98 18.12 15.10 24.94
N GLU A 99 17.06 15.01 24.16
CA GLU A 99 15.74 14.69 24.69
C GLU A 99 15.67 13.22 25.08
N ARG A 100 15.57 12.96 26.38
CA ARG A 100 15.29 11.63 26.93
C ARG A 100 13.99 11.64 27.72
N TRP A 101 13.30 10.53 27.62
CA TRP A 101 12.08 10.19 28.36
C TRP A 101 12.33 8.90 29.12
N TYR A 102 11.95 8.90 30.39
CA TYR A 102 12.05 7.75 31.26
C TYR A 102 10.69 7.41 31.84
N ALA A 103 10.42 6.11 31.94
CA ALA A 103 9.35 5.59 32.77
C ALA A 103 9.93 5.23 34.13
N LEU A 104 9.44 5.87 35.19
CA LEU A 104 9.72 5.48 36.57
C LEU A 104 8.58 4.63 37.09
N ARG A 105 8.92 3.46 37.63
CA ARG A 105 8.02 2.61 38.40
C ARG A 105 8.58 2.41 39.81
N VAL A 106 7.71 2.52 40.80
CA VAL A 106 8.06 2.36 42.22
C VAL A 106 7.08 1.38 42.83
N VAL A 107 7.60 0.28 43.35
CA VAL A 107 6.80 -0.78 43.98
C VAL A 107 7.32 -1.09 45.37
N ARG A 108 6.43 -1.55 46.25
CA ARG A 108 6.85 -1.98 47.59
C ARG A 108 7.67 -3.27 47.52
N PHE A 109 8.77 -3.31 48.25
CA PHE A 109 9.53 -4.53 48.46
C PHE A 109 8.83 -5.36 49.55
N GLN A 110 8.36 -6.56 49.19
CA GLN A 110 7.58 -7.39 50.10
C GLN A 110 8.48 -8.17 51.08
N GLU A 111 9.04 -7.45 52.05
CA GLU A 111 9.76 -8.02 53.19
C GLU A 111 9.00 -7.71 54.49
N PRO A 112 8.54 -8.72 55.25
CA PRO A 112 7.80 -8.50 56.48
C PRO A 112 8.57 -7.61 57.47
N GLY A 113 7.94 -6.53 57.95
CA GLY A 113 8.51 -5.65 58.98
C GLY A 113 9.51 -4.61 58.49
N ARG A 114 9.75 -4.47 57.18
CA ARG A 114 10.64 -3.45 56.61
C ARG A 114 9.95 -2.69 55.48
N ASN A 115 9.90 -1.37 55.60
CA ASN A 115 9.29 -0.50 54.59
C ASN A 115 10.32 -0.13 53.52
N LYS A 116 10.61 -1.07 52.61
CA LYS A 116 11.51 -0.85 51.48
C LYS A 116 10.71 -0.69 50.18
N VAL A 117 11.30 0.00 49.21
CA VAL A 117 10.74 0.16 47.88
C VAL A 117 11.77 -0.13 46.80
N ILE A 118 11.33 -0.64 45.65
CA ILE A 118 12.13 -0.83 44.45
C ILE A 118 11.73 0.25 43.46
N LEU A 119 12.72 0.99 42.95
CA LEU A 119 12.57 1.93 41.85
C LEU A 119 13.16 1.30 40.60
N SER A 120 12.49 1.49 39.47
CA SER A 120 13.02 1.13 38.16
C SER A 120 12.83 2.27 37.17
N HIS A 121 13.93 2.73 36.57
CA HIS A 121 13.95 3.71 35.49
C HIS A 121 14.24 3.03 34.16
N GLU A 122 13.30 3.11 33.23
CA GLU A 122 13.44 2.57 31.89
C GLU A 122 13.44 3.70 30.85
N ASN A 123 14.41 3.69 29.94
CA ASN A 123 14.46 4.67 28.85
C ASN A 123 13.41 4.34 27.79
N ILE A 124 12.32 5.11 27.75
CA ILE A 124 11.22 4.94 26.80
C ILE A 124 11.36 5.82 25.54
N THR A 125 12.45 6.59 25.43
CA THR A 125 12.73 7.45 24.26
C THR A 125 12.68 6.67 22.94
N PRO A 126 13.31 5.48 22.80
CA PRO A 126 13.26 4.71 21.56
C PRO A 126 11.83 4.28 21.20
N LEU A 127 11.01 3.95 22.20
CA LEU A 127 9.62 3.55 22.04
C LEU A 127 8.78 4.73 21.54
N LEU A 128 8.92 5.90 22.16
CA LEU A 128 8.20 7.12 21.75
C LEU A 128 8.60 7.54 20.33
N LYS A 129 9.90 7.51 19.99
CA LYS A 129 10.38 7.80 18.63
C LYS A 129 9.82 6.82 17.59
N SER A 130 9.82 5.53 17.90
CA SER A 130 9.26 4.50 17.00
C SER A 130 7.76 4.70 16.81
N ARG A 131 7.02 5.00 17.88
CA ARG A 131 5.59 5.28 17.83
C ARG A 131 5.27 6.51 16.96
N GLN A 132 6.04 7.58 17.12
CA GLN A 132 5.88 8.80 16.32
C GLN A 132 6.17 8.54 14.84
N GLN A 133 7.25 7.80 14.53
CA GLN A 133 7.58 7.41 13.16
C GLN A 133 6.47 6.57 12.53
N LEU A 134 5.93 5.60 13.28
CA LEU A 134 4.82 4.76 12.82
C LEU A 134 3.59 5.61 12.50
N GLN A 135 3.17 6.50 13.41
CA GLN A 135 2.04 7.40 13.19
C GLN A 135 2.22 8.27 11.94
N LYS A 136 3.43 8.81 11.73
CA LYS A 136 3.74 9.59 10.53
C LYS A 136 3.62 8.73 9.26
N LYS A 137 4.14 7.51 9.28
CA LYS A 137 4.07 6.59 8.14
C LYS A 137 2.65 6.14 7.84
N GLU A 138 1.84 5.87 8.86
CA GLU A 138 0.42 5.56 8.71
C GLU A 138 -0.34 6.71 8.04
N GLN A 139 -0.07 7.94 8.46
CA GLN A 139 -0.66 9.12 7.84
C GLN A 139 -0.24 9.28 6.38
N GLU A 140 1.06 9.15 6.08
CA GLU A 140 1.59 9.17 4.70
C GLU A 140 0.93 8.10 3.81
N ILE A 141 0.68 6.89 4.34
CA ILE A 141 0.02 5.82 3.59
C ILE A 141 -1.45 6.16 3.33
N ARG A 142 -2.16 6.70 4.32
CA ARG A 142 -3.57 7.09 4.17
C ARG A 142 -3.76 8.17 3.11
N ASP A 143 -2.89 9.17 3.10
CA ASP A 143 -2.96 10.26 2.13
C ASP A 143 -2.67 9.75 0.71
N LYS A 144 -1.63 8.93 0.54
CA LYS A 144 -1.35 8.27 -0.75
C LYS A 144 -2.47 7.36 -1.24
N ALA A 145 -3.16 6.66 -0.35
CA ALA A 145 -4.29 5.81 -0.71
C ALA A 145 -5.45 6.64 -1.27
N ARG A 146 -5.72 7.80 -0.67
CA ARG A 146 -6.73 8.74 -1.15
C ARG A 146 -6.35 9.31 -2.52
N ASP A 147 -5.12 9.78 -2.69
CA ASP A 147 -4.63 10.31 -3.96
C ASP A 147 -4.74 9.27 -5.08
N LEU A 148 -4.43 8.01 -4.78
CA LEU A 148 -4.53 6.91 -5.73
C LEU A 148 -5.98 6.59 -6.09
N GLU A 149 -6.90 6.66 -5.12
CA GLU A 149 -8.33 6.47 -5.35
C GLU A 149 -8.90 7.58 -6.25
N GLU A 150 -8.56 8.84 -5.98
CA GLU A 150 -8.94 9.98 -6.82
C GLU A 150 -8.40 9.85 -8.25
N ALA A 151 -7.13 9.48 -8.40
CA ALA A 151 -6.52 9.26 -9.70
C ALA A 151 -7.20 8.11 -10.48
N ASN A 152 -7.56 7.03 -9.80
CA ASN A 152 -8.28 5.90 -10.41
C ASN A 152 -9.69 6.30 -10.87
N ILE A 153 -10.41 7.09 -10.08
CA ILE A 153 -11.73 7.61 -10.45
C ILE A 153 -11.60 8.52 -11.67
N ALA A 154 -10.66 9.47 -11.66
CA ALA A 154 -10.43 10.37 -12.78
C ALA A 154 -10.07 9.61 -14.06
N LEU A 155 -9.19 8.60 -13.96
CA LEU A 155 -8.81 7.76 -15.10
C LEU A 155 -10.02 7.00 -15.65
N LYS A 156 -10.86 6.42 -14.79
CA LYS A 156 -12.07 5.71 -15.21
C LYS A 156 -13.02 6.62 -15.98
N VAL A 157 -13.28 7.82 -15.47
CA VAL A 157 -14.12 8.82 -16.16
C VAL A 157 -13.52 9.23 -17.50
N LEU A 158 -12.20 9.44 -17.57
CA LEU A 158 -11.52 9.77 -18.83
C LEU A 158 -11.60 8.64 -19.86
N LEU A 159 -11.48 7.38 -19.44
CA LEU A 159 -11.62 6.22 -20.31
C LEU A 159 -13.04 6.10 -20.87
N GLU A 160 -14.06 6.24 -20.00
CA GLU A 160 -15.47 6.22 -20.42
C GLU A 160 -15.76 7.35 -21.41
N ARG A 161 -15.25 8.57 -21.16
CA ARG A 161 -15.41 9.70 -22.08
C ARG A 161 -14.71 9.46 -23.42
N ARG A 162 -13.49 8.92 -23.43
CA ARG A 162 -12.76 8.59 -24.65
C ARG A 162 -13.53 7.58 -25.51
N ASP A 163 -14.10 6.56 -24.88
CA ASP A 163 -14.86 5.53 -25.60
C ASP A 163 -16.16 6.10 -26.17
N GLN A 164 -16.85 6.98 -25.43
CA GLN A 164 -18.02 7.71 -25.94
C GLN A 164 -17.66 8.64 -27.11
N ASP A 165 -16.58 9.41 -27.00
CA ASP A 165 -16.16 10.34 -28.05
C ASP A 165 -15.74 9.56 -29.32
N LYS A 166 -15.11 8.40 -29.16
CA LYS A 166 -14.81 7.50 -30.29
C LYS A 166 -16.09 6.99 -30.96
N GLN A 167 -17.07 6.53 -30.19
CA GLN A 167 -18.35 6.07 -30.74
C GLN A 167 -19.07 7.18 -31.50
N ARG A 168 -19.14 8.39 -30.93
CA ARG A 168 -19.72 9.56 -31.60
C ARG A 168 -19.00 9.88 -32.91
N LEU A 169 -17.67 9.80 -32.93
CA LEU A 169 -16.91 10.04 -34.15
C LEU A 169 -17.23 8.97 -35.22
N GLU A 170 -17.28 7.69 -34.84
CA GLU A 170 -17.65 6.60 -35.74
C GLU A 170 -19.06 6.79 -36.32
N GLU A 171 -20.04 7.13 -35.48
CA GLU A 171 -21.42 7.44 -35.89
C GLU A 171 -21.50 8.64 -36.83
N ASN A 172 -20.78 9.72 -36.53
CA ASN A 172 -20.73 10.92 -37.37
C ASN A 172 -20.11 10.62 -38.74
N VAL A 173 -19.03 9.84 -38.79
CA VAL A 173 -18.39 9.44 -40.05
C VAL A 173 -19.35 8.58 -40.87
N LEU A 174 -20.02 7.62 -40.24
CA LEU A 174 -21.03 6.78 -40.89
C LEU A 174 -22.19 7.60 -41.46
N ALA A 175 -22.73 8.54 -40.69
CA ALA A 175 -23.80 9.42 -41.12
C ALA A 175 -23.36 10.27 -42.31
N ASN A 176 -22.20 10.93 -42.23
CA ASN A 176 -21.66 11.75 -43.32
C ASN A 176 -21.49 10.95 -44.62
N VAL A 177 -20.95 9.72 -44.55
CA VAL A 177 -20.80 8.90 -45.76
C VAL A 177 -22.16 8.47 -46.31
N ARG A 178 -23.09 8.03 -45.46
CA ARG A 178 -24.42 7.56 -45.89
C ARG A 178 -25.32 8.68 -46.42
N GLU A 179 -25.25 9.86 -45.84
CA GLU A 179 -26.16 10.97 -46.15
C GLU A 179 -25.56 11.94 -47.18
N LEU A 180 -24.24 12.13 -47.19
CA LEU A 180 -23.59 13.14 -48.03
C LEU A 180 -22.80 12.57 -49.21
N ILE A 181 -22.40 11.30 -49.18
CA ILE A 181 -21.58 10.70 -50.26
C ILE A 181 -22.37 9.67 -51.06
N LEU A 182 -22.89 8.64 -50.38
CA LEU A 182 -23.57 7.51 -51.05
C LEU A 182 -24.73 7.91 -51.97
N PRO A 183 -25.59 8.90 -51.65
CA PRO A 183 -26.72 9.25 -52.52
C PRO A 183 -26.26 9.75 -53.90
N TYR A 184 -25.14 10.47 -53.95
CA TYR A 184 -24.58 10.94 -55.23
C TYR A 184 -23.92 9.81 -56.01
N MET A 185 -23.27 8.87 -55.33
CA MET A 185 -22.70 7.69 -55.97
C MET A 185 -23.79 6.81 -56.60
N GLU A 186 -24.91 6.64 -55.91
CA GLU A 186 -26.06 5.87 -56.42
C GLU A 186 -26.68 6.55 -57.64
N ARG A 187 -26.88 7.87 -57.59
CA ARG A 187 -27.33 8.65 -58.76
C ARG A 187 -26.38 8.53 -59.96
N LEU A 188 -25.06 8.50 -59.72
CA LEU A 188 -24.07 8.27 -60.78
C LEU A 188 -24.19 6.86 -61.37
N MET A 189 -24.40 5.83 -60.54
CA MET A 189 -24.57 4.45 -61.01
C MET A 189 -25.88 4.21 -61.79
N GLU A 190 -26.94 4.97 -61.48
CA GLU A 190 -28.21 4.95 -62.21
C GLU A 190 -28.15 5.69 -63.56
N SER A 191 -27.14 6.55 -63.74
CA SER A 191 -26.93 7.30 -64.97
C SER A 191 -26.28 6.46 -66.08
N ARG A 192 -26.45 6.84 -67.35
CA ARG A 192 -25.75 6.20 -68.48
C ARG A 192 -24.27 6.64 -68.51
N LEU A 193 -23.45 6.04 -67.66
CA LEU A 193 -21.99 6.16 -67.71
C LEU A 193 -21.38 5.16 -68.69
N PRO A 194 -20.25 5.48 -69.35
CA PRO A 194 -19.50 4.47 -70.08
C PRO A 194 -18.93 3.39 -69.13
N PRO A 195 -18.60 2.18 -69.65
CA PRO A 195 -18.31 1.01 -68.80
C PRO A 195 -17.13 1.19 -67.84
N GLN A 196 -16.11 1.95 -68.24
CA GLN A 196 -14.90 2.16 -67.46
C GLN A 196 -15.17 3.06 -66.24
N GLU A 197 -15.89 4.15 -66.43
CA GLU A 197 -16.29 5.10 -65.38
C GLU A 197 -17.25 4.44 -64.38
N ARG A 198 -18.19 3.62 -64.86
CA ARG A 198 -19.08 2.83 -63.98
C ARG A 198 -18.30 1.88 -63.08
N THR A 199 -17.22 1.29 -63.60
CA THR A 199 -16.32 0.41 -62.83
C THR A 199 -15.60 1.20 -61.73
N TYR A 200 -15.09 2.40 -62.02
CA TYR A 200 -14.47 3.25 -61.00
C TYR A 200 -15.45 3.65 -59.88
N VAL A 201 -16.69 4.03 -60.22
CA VAL A 201 -17.71 4.37 -59.20
C VAL A 201 -18.04 3.17 -58.32
N ALA A 202 -18.15 1.96 -58.89
CA ALA A 202 -18.37 0.74 -58.12
C ALA A 202 -17.22 0.46 -57.13
N ILE A 203 -15.97 0.56 -57.59
CA ILE A 203 -14.79 0.37 -56.71
C ILE A 203 -14.79 1.39 -55.55
N VAL A 204 -15.07 2.67 -55.82
CA VAL A 204 -15.12 3.69 -54.77
C VAL A 204 -16.25 3.42 -53.78
N LYS A 205 -17.41 2.92 -54.26
CA LYS A 205 -18.55 2.59 -53.39
C LYS A 205 -18.18 1.46 -52.44
N ASP A 206 -17.57 0.41 -52.97
CA ASP A 206 -17.14 -0.75 -52.19
C ASP A 206 -16.05 -0.37 -51.18
N ARG A 207 -15.06 0.44 -51.59
CA ARG A 207 -13.99 0.93 -50.69
C ARG A 207 -14.51 1.85 -49.59
N LEU A 208 -15.46 2.72 -49.89
CA LEU A 208 -16.09 3.55 -48.86
C LEU A 208 -16.91 2.71 -47.88
N ALA A 209 -17.64 1.70 -48.38
CA ALA A 209 -18.38 0.76 -47.55
C ALA A 209 -17.45 -0.06 -46.64
N GLU A 210 -16.26 -0.43 -47.12
CA GLU A 210 -15.21 -1.04 -46.30
C GLU A 210 -14.67 -0.06 -45.24
N ILE A 211 -14.31 1.16 -45.61
CA ILE A 211 -13.73 2.17 -44.69
C ILE A 211 -14.69 2.51 -43.54
N VAL A 212 -15.99 2.60 -43.81
CA VAL A 212 -16.99 2.92 -42.78
C VAL A 212 -17.56 1.69 -42.08
N SER A 213 -17.12 0.47 -42.43
CA SER A 213 -17.63 -0.74 -41.82
C SER A 213 -17.30 -0.80 -40.31
N PRO A 214 -18.30 -0.82 -39.41
CA PRO A 214 -18.09 -0.92 -37.95
C PRO A 214 -17.29 -2.16 -37.53
N PHE A 215 -17.33 -3.20 -38.37
CA PHE A 215 -16.57 -4.42 -38.20
C PHE A 215 -15.08 -4.25 -38.51
N LEU A 216 -14.73 -3.48 -39.54
CA LEU A 216 -13.33 -3.23 -39.88
C LEU A 216 -12.66 -2.33 -38.85
N ASN A 217 -13.40 -1.42 -38.19
CA ASN A 217 -12.90 -0.64 -37.05
C ASN A 217 -12.65 -1.50 -35.78
N ARG A 218 -13.46 -2.53 -35.54
CA ARG A 218 -13.26 -3.48 -34.43
C ARG A 218 -12.21 -4.55 -34.74
N LEU A 219 -12.12 -5.01 -35.97
CA LEU A 219 -10.97 -5.79 -36.45
C LEU A 219 -9.68 -4.95 -36.44
N ALA A 220 -9.77 -3.64 -36.68
CA ALA A 220 -8.65 -2.72 -36.58
C ALA A 220 -8.07 -2.72 -35.16
N ALA A 221 -8.93 -2.67 -34.15
CA ALA A 221 -8.54 -2.84 -32.76
C ALA A 221 -7.93 -4.23 -32.48
N LEU A 222 -8.44 -5.28 -33.14
CA LEU A 222 -7.88 -6.63 -33.05
C LEU A 222 -6.51 -6.78 -33.74
N HIS A 223 -6.04 -5.87 -34.60
CA HIS A 223 -4.66 -5.90 -35.13
C HIS A 223 -3.59 -5.75 -34.03
N THR A 224 -3.96 -5.27 -32.84
CA THR A 224 -3.05 -5.26 -31.68
C THR A 224 -2.90 -6.64 -31.03
N ILE A 225 -3.82 -7.58 -31.31
CA ILE A 225 -3.91 -8.89 -30.64
C ILE A 225 -3.74 -10.05 -31.62
N LEU A 226 -4.26 -9.93 -32.85
CA LEU A 226 -4.25 -10.94 -33.91
C LEU A 226 -3.27 -10.57 -35.02
N THR A 227 -2.64 -11.58 -35.63
CA THR A 227 -1.78 -11.37 -36.80
C THR A 227 -2.62 -11.08 -38.06
N PRO A 228 -2.03 -10.49 -39.11
CA PRO A 228 -2.74 -10.24 -40.37
C PRO A 228 -3.41 -11.50 -40.97
N GLN A 229 -2.74 -12.64 -40.89
CA GLN A 229 -3.27 -13.93 -41.38
C GLN A 229 -4.41 -14.46 -40.49
N GLU A 230 -4.33 -14.25 -39.18
CA GLU A 230 -5.42 -14.58 -38.25
C GLU A 230 -6.66 -13.69 -38.47
N ILE A 231 -6.48 -12.42 -38.86
CA ILE A 231 -7.58 -11.49 -39.18
C ILE A 231 -8.28 -11.90 -40.48
N GLN A 232 -7.53 -12.30 -41.51
CA GLN A 232 -8.10 -12.84 -42.74
C GLN A 232 -8.93 -14.09 -42.46
N VAL A 233 -8.40 -15.04 -41.67
CA VAL A 233 -9.12 -16.24 -41.25
C VAL A 233 -10.36 -15.86 -40.43
N ALA A 234 -10.26 -14.95 -39.45
CA ALA A 234 -11.39 -14.52 -38.63
C ALA A 234 -12.52 -13.88 -39.45
N THR A 235 -12.17 -13.07 -40.45
CA THR A 235 -13.13 -12.42 -41.36
C THR A 235 -13.95 -13.47 -42.10
N MET A 236 -13.30 -14.44 -42.76
CA MET A 236 -13.98 -15.49 -43.50
C MET A 236 -14.77 -16.45 -42.59
N VAL A 237 -14.30 -16.70 -41.37
CA VAL A 237 -15.05 -17.49 -40.36
C VAL A 237 -16.38 -16.82 -40.02
N ARG A 238 -16.39 -15.49 -39.83
CA ARG A 238 -17.60 -14.72 -39.52
C ARG A 238 -18.62 -14.80 -40.65
N GLU A 239 -18.16 -14.64 -41.89
CA GLU A 239 -18.96 -14.79 -43.12
C GLU A 239 -19.61 -16.17 -43.26
N GLY A 240 -19.14 -17.16 -42.51
CA GLY A 240 -19.69 -18.51 -42.50
C GLY A 240 -18.96 -19.50 -43.40
N ARG A 241 -17.78 -19.13 -43.92
CA ARG A 241 -16.93 -20.03 -44.70
C ARG A 241 -16.45 -21.21 -43.85
N THR A 242 -16.46 -22.39 -44.46
CA THR A 242 -15.92 -23.62 -43.90
C THR A 242 -14.38 -23.56 -43.84
N SER A 243 -13.76 -24.42 -43.02
CA SER A 243 -12.29 -24.48 -42.97
C SER A 243 -11.67 -24.87 -44.32
N GLN A 244 -12.40 -25.61 -45.16
CA GLN A 244 -11.95 -25.99 -46.49
C GLN A 244 -11.99 -24.81 -47.45
N GLU A 245 -13.10 -24.07 -47.50
CA GLU A 245 -13.20 -22.87 -48.35
C GLU A 245 -12.17 -21.79 -47.97
N ILE A 246 -11.87 -21.64 -46.66
CA ILE A 246 -10.85 -20.70 -46.19
C ILE A 246 -9.45 -21.18 -46.61
N ALA A 247 -9.20 -22.49 -46.54
CA ALA A 247 -7.94 -23.11 -46.93
C ALA A 247 -7.67 -22.87 -48.42
N ASP A 248 -8.69 -23.12 -49.26
CA ASP A 248 -8.62 -22.92 -50.69
C ASP A 248 -8.43 -21.43 -51.06
N ALA A 249 -9.11 -20.51 -50.36
CA ALA A 249 -9.00 -19.07 -50.60
C ALA A 249 -7.65 -18.46 -50.17
N LEU A 250 -7.03 -19.00 -49.11
CA LEU A 250 -5.77 -18.49 -48.56
C LEU A 250 -4.54 -19.30 -49.02
N LEU A 251 -4.74 -20.30 -49.88
CA LEU A 251 -3.69 -21.20 -50.37
C LEU A 251 -2.90 -21.87 -49.22
N ILE A 252 -3.61 -22.29 -48.17
CA ILE A 252 -3.05 -23.02 -47.02
C ILE A 252 -3.83 -24.32 -46.80
N THR A 253 -3.34 -25.20 -45.93
CA THR A 253 -4.04 -26.45 -45.62
C THR A 253 -5.23 -26.22 -44.67
N ALA A 254 -6.24 -27.09 -44.75
CA ALA A 254 -7.36 -27.08 -43.79
C ALA A 254 -6.89 -27.26 -42.32
N SER A 255 -5.80 -28.00 -42.11
CA SER A 255 -5.13 -28.11 -40.81
C SER A 255 -4.48 -26.79 -40.37
N GLY A 256 -3.91 -26.03 -41.31
CA GLY A 256 -3.42 -24.66 -41.08
C GLY A 256 -4.53 -23.70 -40.67
N VAL A 257 -5.69 -23.75 -41.32
CA VAL A 257 -6.87 -22.97 -40.92
C VAL A 257 -7.35 -23.37 -39.51
N ALA A 258 -7.37 -24.66 -39.20
CA ALA A 258 -7.73 -25.13 -37.86
C ALA A 258 -6.75 -24.63 -36.79
N PHE A 259 -5.45 -24.57 -37.11
CA PHE A 259 -4.43 -23.98 -36.24
C PHE A 259 -4.70 -22.48 -36.01
N HIS A 260 -4.92 -21.69 -37.06
CA HIS A 260 -5.25 -20.27 -36.92
C HIS A 260 -6.54 -20.05 -36.13
N ARG A 261 -7.60 -20.83 -36.37
CA ARG A 261 -8.84 -20.79 -35.57
C ARG A 261 -8.58 -21.05 -34.08
N LYS A 262 -7.69 -21.99 -33.74
CA LYS A 262 -7.29 -22.26 -32.35
C LYS A 262 -6.52 -21.08 -31.74
N GLN A 263 -5.59 -20.47 -32.49
CA GLN A 263 -4.84 -19.31 -32.01
C GLN A 263 -5.74 -18.09 -31.82
N ILE A 264 -6.65 -17.84 -32.75
CA ILE A 264 -7.66 -16.77 -32.64
C ILE A 264 -8.49 -17.00 -31.37
N ARG A 265 -9.00 -18.21 -31.13
CA ARG A 265 -9.72 -18.53 -29.89
C ARG A 265 -8.88 -18.27 -28.64
N LYS A 266 -7.59 -18.63 -28.66
CA LYS A 266 -6.69 -18.40 -27.53
C LYS A 266 -6.50 -16.92 -27.25
N LYS A 267 -6.20 -16.15 -28.29
CA LYS A 267 -5.93 -14.71 -28.22
C LYS A 267 -7.18 -13.89 -27.88
N LEU A 268 -8.37 -14.37 -28.26
CA LEU A 268 -9.66 -13.79 -27.89
C LEU A 268 -10.22 -14.31 -26.56
N GLY A 269 -9.46 -15.09 -25.78
CA GLY A 269 -9.90 -15.59 -24.46
C GLY A 269 -11.01 -16.65 -24.49
N LEU A 270 -11.26 -17.28 -25.64
CA LEU A 270 -12.31 -18.30 -25.83
C LEU A 270 -11.85 -19.72 -25.49
N THR A 271 -10.62 -19.90 -25.02
CA THR A 271 -10.08 -21.21 -24.63
C THR A 271 -10.87 -21.78 -23.45
N GLY A 272 -11.35 -23.03 -23.55
CA GLY A 272 -12.13 -23.67 -22.49
C GLY A 272 -13.61 -23.26 -22.42
N THR A 273 -14.04 -22.31 -23.24
CA THR A 273 -15.46 -21.88 -23.32
C THR A 273 -16.23 -22.68 -24.36
N LYS A 274 -17.54 -22.90 -24.13
CA LYS A 274 -18.46 -23.49 -25.12
C LYS A 274 -18.82 -22.55 -26.27
N SER A 275 -18.38 -21.29 -26.22
CA SER A 275 -18.70 -20.26 -27.20
C SER A 275 -18.11 -20.61 -28.57
N ASN A 276 -18.95 -20.64 -29.60
CA ASN A 276 -18.53 -20.84 -30.99
C ASN A 276 -17.78 -19.61 -31.50
N LEU A 277 -16.66 -19.81 -32.20
CA LEU A 277 -15.83 -18.70 -32.70
C LEU A 277 -16.62 -17.80 -33.66
N ARG A 278 -17.43 -18.36 -34.56
CA ARG A 278 -18.26 -17.57 -35.49
C ARG A 278 -19.32 -16.77 -34.73
N SER A 279 -20.01 -17.37 -33.77
CA SER A 279 -21.02 -16.67 -32.96
C SER A 279 -20.40 -15.51 -32.17
N PHE A 280 -19.20 -15.70 -31.61
CA PHE A 280 -18.46 -14.64 -30.93
C PHE A 280 -18.05 -13.51 -31.90
N LEU A 281 -17.57 -13.85 -33.08
CA LEU A 281 -17.21 -12.85 -34.10
C LEU A 281 -18.45 -12.09 -34.64
N LEU A 282 -19.63 -12.73 -34.64
CA LEU A 282 -20.91 -12.08 -34.94
C LEU A 282 -21.42 -11.20 -33.79
N SER A 283 -21.06 -11.49 -32.54
CA SER A 283 -21.39 -10.64 -31.38
C SER A 283 -20.47 -9.43 -31.22
N LEU A 284 -19.42 -9.30 -32.04
CA LEU A 284 -18.59 -8.09 -32.14
C LEU A 284 -19.24 -6.99 -32.99
N VAL A 285 -20.55 -7.10 -33.30
CA VAL A 285 -21.38 -6.10 -34.00
C VAL A 285 -21.91 -5.04 -33.05
#